data_AF-A0A926P0M6-F1
#
_entry.id   AF-A0A926P0M6-F1
#
_cell.length_a   1.000
_cell.length_b   1.000
_cell.length_c   1.000
_cell.angle_alpha   90.00
_cell.angle_beta   90.00
_cell.angle_gamma   90.00
#
_symmetry.space_group_name_H-M   'P 1'
#
loop_
_entity.id
_entity.type
_entity.pdbx_description
1 polymer ?
#
loop_
_entity_poly.entity_id
_entity_poly.type
_entity_poly.pdbx_seq_one_letter_code
_entity_poly.pdbx_strand_id
1 'polypeptide(L)'
;MQQQLISLSPDLARLEAEGFDISVDGAYLITRRLPYVDAQKKVQYGTLICVLTLATPTRTGQPQDHTSYFCGETPCDSLGVGLTGLVNNSNKQQLTNMLVADHYFSSKPASGNYPDFYEKVSTYAKIIGVQAQAIDPAVTWKPLKQ
;
A
#
# COMPACT_ATOMS: atom_id res chain seq x y z
N MET A 1 -14.15 2.05 17.03
CA MET A 1 -14.43 2.85 15.80
C MET A 1 -13.60 2.37 14.61
N GLN A 2 -12.26 2.31 14.70
CA GLN A 2 -11.41 1.80 13.59
C GLN A 2 -11.68 0.33 13.21
N GLN A 3 -11.73 -0.57 14.20
CA GLN A 3 -12.10 -1.98 13.95
C GLN A 3 -13.49 -2.12 13.34
N GLN A 4 -14.45 -1.30 13.79
CA GLN A 4 -15.80 -1.30 13.23
C GLN A 4 -15.81 -0.87 11.75
N LEU A 5 -15.00 0.11 11.36
CA LEU A 5 -14.87 0.52 9.96
C LEU A 5 -14.25 -0.58 9.09
N ILE A 6 -13.19 -1.23 9.57
CA ILE A 6 -12.54 -2.36 8.87
C ILE A 6 -13.54 -3.51 8.70
N SER A 7 -14.22 -3.93 9.77
CA SER A 7 -15.16 -5.06 9.70
C SER A 7 -16.43 -4.77 8.89
N LEU A 8 -16.90 -3.52 8.83
CA LEU A 8 -18.14 -3.16 8.12
C LEU A 8 -17.93 -2.78 6.64
N SER A 9 -16.67 -2.60 6.22
CA SER A 9 -16.28 -2.30 4.85
C SER A 9 -15.79 -3.59 4.17
N PRO A 10 -16.53 -4.16 3.20
CA PRO A 10 -16.18 -5.47 2.62
C PRO A 10 -14.79 -5.54 1.99
N ASP A 11 -14.30 -4.44 1.41
CA ASP A 11 -12.97 -4.32 0.81
C ASP A 11 -11.86 -4.38 1.87
N LEU A 12 -12.00 -3.63 2.97
CA LEU A 12 -11.04 -3.65 4.08
C LEU A 12 -11.08 -4.98 4.84
N ALA A 13 -12.28 -5.51 5.12
CA ALA A 13 -12.45 -6.81 5.75
C ALA A 13 -11.79 -7.92 4.92
N ARG A 14 -11.85 -7.82 3.58
CA ARG A 14 -11.15 -8.75 2.68
C ARG A 14 -9.64 -8.64 2.79
N LEU A 15 -9.08 -7.43 2.82
CA LEU A 15 -7.63 -7.23 3.03
C LEU A 15 -7.18 -7.88 4.35
N GLU A 16 -7.90 -7.65 5.45
CA GLU A 16 -7.62 -8.25 6.75
C GLU A 16 -7.76 -9.78 6.72
N ALA A 17 -8.80 -10.30 6.08
CA ALA A 17 -9.02 -11.74 5.93
C ALA A 17 -7.92 -12.43 5.11
N GLU A 18 -7.33 -11.72 4.14
CA GLU A 18 -6.16 -12.16 3.37
C GLU A 18 -4.84 -11.91 4.13
N GLY A 19 -4.86 -11.38 5.35
CA GLY A 19 -3.69 -11.24 6.20
C GLY A 19 -2.87 -9.96 5.99
N PHE A 20 -3.39 -8.97 5.26
CA PHE A 20 -2.76 -7.66 5.21
C PHE A 20 -2.81 -6.98 6.60
N ASP A 21 -1.66 -6.44 7.03
CA ASP A 21 -1.57 -5.63 8.24
C ASP A 21 -2.09 -4.23 7.94
N ILE A 22 -3.40 -4.02 8.15
CA ILE A 22 -4.06 -2.75 7.92
C ILE A 22 -4.49 -2.06 9.21
N SER A 23 -4.45 -0.74 9.21
CA SER A 23 -5.06 0.10 10.24
C SER A 23 -5.57 1.40 9.63
N VAL A 24 -6.46 2.10 10.34
CA VAL A 24 -6.94 3.42 9.94
C VAL A 24 -6.46 4.46 10.95
N ASP A 25 -5.78 5.50 10.49
CA ASP A 25 -5.38 6.64 11.32
C ASP A 25 -5.88 7.94 10.67
N GLY A 26 -6.79 8.64 11.33
CA GLY A 26 -7.47 9.81 10.78
C GLY A 26 -8.11 9.52 9.42
N ALA A 27 -7.64 10.23 8.38
CA ALA A 27 -8.10 10.10 7.01
C ALA A 27 -7.25 9.13 6.16
N TYR A 28 -6.47 8.25 6.78
CA TYR A 28 -5.53 7.39 6.08
C TYR A 28 -5.77 5.90 6.38
N LEU A 29 -5.78 5.09 5.32
CA LEU A 29 -5.59 3.65 5.38
C LEU A 29 -4.10 3.35 5.32
N ILE A 30 -3.59 2.65 6.32
CA ILE A 30 -2.18 2.29 6.46
C ILE A 30 -2.05 0.79 6.31
N THR A 31 -1.24 0.34 5.34
CA THR A 31 -0.91 -1.08 5.11
C THR A 31 0.58 -1.29 5.38
N ARG A 32 0.92 -2.03 6.43
CA ARG A 32 2.30 -2.27 6.88
C ARG A 32 2.84 -3.58 6.34
N ARG A 33 4.16 -3.77 6.53
CA ARG A 33 4.88 -5.02 6.25
C ARG A 33 4.74 -5.48 4.81
N LEU A 34 4.72 -4.53 3.87
CA LEU A 34 4.73 -4.85 2.45
C LEU A 34 6.17 -5.10 1.99
N PRO A 35 6.50 -6.29 1.46
CA PRO A 35 7.84 -6.57 0.97
C PRO A 35 8.14 -5.74 -0.28
N TYR A 36 9.37 -5.23 -0.38
CA TYR A 36 9.88 -4.55 -1.56
C TYR A 36 11.41 -4.73 -1.64
N VAL A 37 12.04 -4.28 -2.72
CA VAL A 37 13.50 -4.38 -2.91
C VAL A 37 14.13 -3.00 -2.80
N ASP A 38 15.26 -2.89 -2.11
CA ASP A 38 16.07 -1.66 -2.07
C ASP A 38 17.16 -1.62 -3.16
N ALA A 39 17.90 -0.51 -3.24
CA ALA A 39 18.99 -0.34 -4.22
C ALA A 39 20.16 -1.33 -4.02
N GLN A 40 20.26 -1.94 -2.84
CA GLN A 40 21.26 -2.97 -2.51
C GLN A 40 20.77 -4.39 -2.83
N LYS A 41 19.61 -4.52 -3.49
CA LYS A 41 18.98 -5.80 -3.86
C LYS A 41 18.60 -6.63 -2.64
N LYS A 42 18.26 -5.97 -1.53
CA LYS A 42 17.77 -6.64 -0.33
C LYS A 42 16.26 -6.51 -0.25
N VAL A 43 15.63 -7.56 0.26
CA VAL A 43 14.22 -7.51 0.63
C VAL A 43 14.07 -6.68 1.90
N GLN A 44 13.24 -5.65 1.82
CA GLN A 44 12.86 -4.77 2.91
C GLN A 44 11.34 -4.76 3.07
N TYR A 45 10.85 -4.15 4.15
CA TYR A 45 9.43 -4.07 4.46
C TYR A 45 9.00 -2.63 4.69
N GLY A 46 8.08 -2.17 3.84
CA GLY A 46 7.60 -0.79 3.81
C GLY A 46 6.16 -0.66 4.27
N THR A 47 5.69 0.58 4.29
CA THR A 47 4.30 0.93 4.63
C THR A 47 3.67 1.73 3.50
N LEU A 48 2.55 1.25 2.96
CA LEU A 48 1.73 1.96 1.98
C LEU A 48 0.63 2.72 2.71
N ILE A 49 0.39 3.96 2.31
CA ILE A 49 -0.60 4.83 2.95
C ILE A 49 -1.50 5.45 1.88
N CYS A 50 -2.79 5.15 1.96
CA CYS A 50 -3.81 5.66 1.05
C CYS A 50 -4.67 6.69 1.79
N VAL A 51 -5.05 7.79 1.12
CA VAL A 51 -6.14 8.64 1.62
C VAL A 51 -7.43 7.81 1.58
N LEU A 52 -8.11 7.75 2.72
CA LEU A 52 -9.31 6.98 2.92
C LEU A 52 -10.55 7.82 2.58
N THR A 53 -11.38 7.29 1.70
CA THR A 53 -12.68 7.87 1.36
C THR A 53 -13.77 7.10 2.10
N LEU A 54 -14.70 7.80 2.72
CA LEU A 54 -15.84 7.21 3.42
C LEU A 54 -17.14 7.54 2.68
N ALA A 55 -17.92 6.53 2.32
CA ALA A 55 -19.27 6.70 1.79
C ALA A 55 -20.28 6.93 2.92
N THR A 56 -20.04 6.34 4.08
CA THR A 56 -20.77 6.58 5.33
C THR A 56 -19.78 6.61 6.50
N PRO A 57 -20.18 7.04 7.72
CA PRO A 57 -19.28 7.03 8.87
C PRO A 57 -18.65 5.68 9.22
N THR A 58 -19.18 4.58 8.68
CA THR A 58 -18.71 3.21 8.96
C THR A 58 -18.41 2.40 7.71
N ARG A 59 -18.42 3.00 6.51
CA ARG A 59 -18.15 2.29 5.25
C ARG A 59 -17.26 3.10 4.32
N THR A 60 -16.30 2.40 3.72
CA THR A 60 -15.48 2.93 2.63
C THR A 60 -16.34 3.36 1.43
N GLY A 61 -15.89 4.43 0.79
CA GLY A 61 -16.30 4.80 -0.56
C GLY A 61 -15.19 4.45 -1.55
N GLN A 62 -15.39 4.78 -2.82
CA GLN A 62 -14.36 4.62 -3.84
C GLN A 62 -13.14 5.48 -3.51
N PRO A 63 -11.90 4.98 -3.71
CA PRO A 63 -10.71 5.81 -3.64
C PRO A 63 -10.83 7.04 -4.55
N GLN A 64 -10.53 8.22 -4.01
CA GLN A 64 -10.64 9.49 -4.76
C GLN A 64 -9.64 9.59 -5.93
N ASP A 65 -8.53 8.86 -5.83
CA ASP A 65 -7.41 8.91 -6.74
C ASP A 65 -6.70 7.54 -6.84
N HIS A 66 -5.70 7.50 -7.71
CA HIS A 66 -4.83 6.36 -7.97
C HIS A 66 -3.40 6.60 -7.46
N THR A 67 -3.25 7.42 -6.42
CA THR A 67 -1.95 7.72 -5.80
C THR A 67 -1.91 7.21 -4.37
N SER A 68 -0.71 6.96 -3.86
CA SER A 68 -0.49 6.50 -2.48
C SER A 68 0.83 7.04 -1.98
N TYR A 69 0.94 7.26 -0.67
CA TYR A 69 2.21 7.54 -0.03
C TYR A 69 2.90 6.24 0.38
N PHE A 70 4.22 6.30 0.56
CA PHE A 70 5.00 5.17 1.00
C PHE A 70 6.10 5.60 1.98
N CYS A 71 6.27 4.80 3.04
CA CYS A 71 7.36 4.92 4.00
C CYS A 71 8.33 3.74 3.80
N GLY A 72 9.60 4.06 3.70
CA GLY A 72 10.67 3.11 3.38
C GLY A 72 11.72 3.73 2.47
N GLU A 73 12.75 2.96 2.17
CA GLU A 73 13.72 3.32 1.12
C GLU A 73 13.08 3.28 -0.27
N THR A 74 13.78 3.81 -1.27
CA THR A 74 13.28 3.86 -2.66
C THR A 74 13.07 2.44 -3.17
N PRO A 75 11.83 2.08 -3.57
CA PRO A 75 11.59 0.75 -4.13
C PRO A 75 12.26 0.57 -5.48
N CYS A 76 12.87 -0.60 -5.63
CA CYS A 76 13.59 -1.03 -6.81
C CYS A 76 12.98 -2.31 -7.41
N ASP A 77 13.36 -2.60 -8.64
CA ASP A 77 13.21 -3.91 -9.23
C ASP A 77 14.20 -4.92 -8.62
N SER A 78 14.09 -6.20 -9.03
CA SER A 78 14.97 -7.27 -8.55
C SER A 78 16.45 -7.08 -8.89
N LEU A 79 16.78 -6.13 -9.78
CA LEU A 79 18.15 -5.78 -10.17
C LEU A 79 18.68 -4.56 -9.41
N GLY A 80 17.89 -3.97 -8.50
CA GLY A 80 18.26 -2.80 -7.70
C GLY A 80 18.04 -1.47 -8.45
N VAL A 81 17.32 -1.48 -9.58
CA VAL A 81 16.99 -0.27 -10.34
C VAL A 81 15.68 0.30 -9.81
N GLY A 82 15.66 1.59 -9.47
CA GLY A 82 14.47 2.26 -8.92
C GLY A 82 13.24 2.15 -9.83
N LEU A 83 12.06 1.91 -9.23
CA LEU A 83 10.78 1.79 -9.94
C LEU A 83 10.24 3.17 -10.37
N THR A 84 10.92 3.83 -11.31
CA THR A 84 10.58 5.21 -11.74
C THR A 84 9.20 5.36 -12.37
N GLY A 85 8.62 4.28 -12.92
CA GLY A 85 7.25 4.26 -13.42
C GLY A 85 6.18 4.24 -12.31
N LEU A 86 6.58 3.92 -11.08
CA LEU A 86 5.72 3.89 -9.89
C LEU A 86 5.92 5.14 -9.03
N VAL A 87 7.19 5.50 -8.78
CA VAL A 87 7.58 6.62 -7.92
C VAL A 87 7.36 7.94 -8.65
N ASN A 88 6.36 8.69 -8.23
CA ASN A 88 6.09 10.04 -8.77
C ASN A 88 7.10 11.05 -8.22
N ASN A 89 7.37 11.04 -6.91
CA ASN A 89 8.46 11.80 -6.30
C ASN A 89 8.87 11.19 -4.95
N SER A 90 9.98 11.68 -4.40
CA SER A 90 10.56 11.26 -3.12
C SER A 90 10.65 12.42 -2.12
N ASN A 91 9.67 13.32 -2.15
CA ASN A 91 9.62 14.42 -1.20
C ASN A 91 9.00 13.91 0.11
N LYS A 92 9.70 14.17 1.23
CA LYS A 92 9.15 13.83 2.55
C LYS A 92 7.88 14.61 2.81
N GLN A 93 6.83 13.92 3.24
CA GLN A 93 5.55 14.54 3.55
C GLN A 93 5.04 14.12 4.93
N GLN A 94 4.83 15.10 5.80
CA GLN A 94 4.16 14.89 7.08
C GLN A 94 2.65 14.67 6.82
N LEU A 95 2.12 13.49 7.16
CA LEU A 95 0.71 13.14 6.99
C LEU A 95 -0.08 13.28 8.28
N THR A 96 0.49 12.80 9.39
CA THR A 96 -0.04 12.97 10.75
C THR A 96 1.13 13.30 11.68
N ASN A 97 0.89 13.63 12.95
CA ASN A 97 1.97 13.93 13.90
C ASN A 97 2.99 12.78 14.07
N MET A 98 2.59 11.54 13.77
CA MET A 98 3.43 10.35 13.93
C MET A 98 3.78 9.67 12.60
N LEU A 99 3.31 10.20 11.46
CA LEU A 99 3.43 9.55 10.16
C LEU A 99 4.05 10.50 9.13
N VAL A 100 5.24 10.15 8.65
CA VAL A 100 5.97 10.86 7.59
C VAL A 100 6.19 9.89 6.45
N ALA A 101 5.71 10.23 5.26
CA ALA A 101 5.99 9.48 4.05
C ALA A 101 7.31 9.91 3.41
N ASP A 102 8.05 8.96 2.85
CA ASP A 102 9.31 9.20 2.14
C ASP A 102 9.10 9.35 0.63
N HIS A 103 8.06 8.70 0.10
CA HIS A 103 7.78 8.64 -1.32
C HIS A 103 6.28 8.84 -1.61
N TYR A 104 6.02 9.30 -2.84
CA TYR A 104 4.68 9.40 -3.40
C TYR A 104 4.60 8.58 -4.68
N PHE A 105 3.65 7.65 -4.73
CA PHE A 105 3.45 6.73 -5.84
C PHE A 105 2.24 7.11 -6.68
N SER A 106 2.27 6.71 -7.95
CA SER A 106 1.13 6.79 -8.87
C SER A 106 1.07 5.51 -9.70
N SER A 107 -0.09 4.85 -9.69
CA SER A 107 -0.34 3.70 -10.57
C SER A 107 -1.78 3.78 -11.04
N LYS A 108 -1.99 4.31 -12.25
CA LYS A 108 -3.34 4.52 -12.77
C LYS A 108 -3.86 3.22 -13.40
N PRO A 109 -4.98 2.65 -12.92
CA PRO A 109 -5.58 1.51 -13.59
C PRO A 109 -6.20 1.93 -14.93
N ALA A 110 -6.38 0.97 -15.85
CA ALA A 110 -6.98 1.25 -17.15
C ALA A 110 -8.41 1.83 -17.06
N SER A 111 -9.15 1.49 -16.00
CA SER A 111 -10.46 2.06 -15.65
C SER A 111 -10.41 3.52 -15.22
N GLY A 112 -9.23 4.11 -15.07
CA GLY A 112 -9.03 5.47 -14.59
C GLY A 112 -8.85 5.57 -13.07
N ASN A 113 -9.76 4.94 -12.31
CA ASN A 113 -9.70 4.86 -10.84
C ASN A 113 -9.88 3.41 -10.36
N TYR A 114 -9.39 3.15 -9.15
CA TYR A 114 -9.63 1.87 -8.47
C TYR A 114 -11.10 1.77 -8.04
N PRO A 115 -11.72 0.59 -8.13
CA PRO A 115 -13.11 0.40 -7.72
C PRO A 115 -13.30 0.47 -6.20
N ASP A 116 -12.32 0.00 -5.43
CA ASP A 116 -12.32 -0.02 -3.97
C ASP A 116 -10.89 -0.01 -3.39
N PHE A 117 -10.76 -0.02 -2.06
CA PHE A 117 -9.45 -0.03 -1.41
C PHE A 117 -8.74 -1.39 -1.49
N TYR A 118 -9.49 -2.49 -1.65
CA TYR A 118 -8.90 -3.82 -1.82
C TYR A 118 -8.06 -3.87 -3.11
N GLU A 119 -8.64 -3.44 -4.24
CA GLU A 119 -7.95 -3.42 -5.53
C GLU A 119 -6.77 -2.44 -5.53
N LYS A 120 -6.94 -1.26 -4.91
CA LYS A 120 -5.85 -0.27 -4.76
C LYS A 120 -4.67 -0.86 -3.99
N VAL A 121 -4.90 -1.33 -2.76
CA VAL A 121 -3.83 -1.87 -1.90
C VAL A 121 -3.18 -3.10 -2.52
N SER A 122 -3.98 -4.04 -3.02
CA SER A 122 -3.47 -5.28 -3.63
C SER A 122 -2.61 -4.99 -4.86
N THR A 123 -3.00 -4.00 -5.68
CA THR A 123 -2.21 -3.60 -6.86
C THR A 123 -0.85 -3.05 -6.45
N TYR A 124 -0.80 -2.10 -5.51
CA TYR A 124 0.46 -1.53 -5.05
C TYR A 124 1.34 -2.57 -4.38
N ALA A 125 0.78 -3.38 -3.47
CA ALA A 125 1.49 -4.48 -2.81
C ALA A 125 2.09 -5.44 -3.85
N LYS A 126 1.33 -5.80 -4.89
CA LYS A 126 1.82 -6.64 -5.98
C LYS A 126 2.97 -6.00 -6.74
N ILE A 127 2.85 -4.73 -7.16
CA ILE A 127 3.87 -4.05 -7.98
C ILE A 127 5.24 -4.09 -7.30
N ILE A 128 5.31 -3.74 -6.01
CA ILE A 128 6.57 -3.70 -5.27
C ILE A 128 6.99 -5.09 -4.77
N GLY A 129 6.04 -5.93 -4.39
CA GLY A 129 6.34 -7.21 -3.75
C GLY A 129 6.72 -8.33 -4.72
N VAL A 130 6.31 -8.29 -6.00
CA VAL A 130 6.81 -9.25 -6.99
C VAL A 130 8.32 -9.11 -7.22
N GLN A 131 8.88 -7.92 -7.02
CA GLN A 131 10.33 -7.69 -7.10
C GLN A 131 11.04 -8.39 -5.95
N ALA A 132 10.48 -8.31 -4.74
CA ALA A 132 11.02 -9.01 -3.58
C ALA A 132 10.92 -10.53 -3.74
N GLN A 133 9.79 -11.03 -4.25
CA GLN A 133 9.57 -12.45 -4.50
C GLN A 133 10.51 -13.03 -5.57
N ALA A 134 10.96 -12.19 -6.52
CA ALA A 134 11.96 -12.58 -7.51
C ALA A 134 13.37 -12.76 -6.90
N ILE A 135 13.66 -12.10 -5.77
CA ILE A 135 14.92 -12.26 -5.02
C ILE A 135 14.81 -13.40 -4.00
N ASP A 136 13.71 -13.45 -3.26
CA ASP A 136 13.43 -14.47 -2.25
C ASP A 136 12.04 -15.09 -2.51
N PRO A 137 11.98 -16.31 -3.09
CA PRO A 137 10.72 -16.99 -3.37
C PRO A 137 9.87 -17.31 -2.13
N ALA A 138 10.45 -17.29 -0.91
CA ALA A 138 9.70 -17.49 0.33
C ALA A 138 8.89 -16.26 0.74
N VAL A 139 9.21 -15.09 0.19
CA VAL A 139 8.47 -13.84 0.44
C VAL A 139 7.24 -13.78 -0.47
N THR A 140 6.11 -13.36 0.10
CA THR A 140 4.87 -13.16 -0.66
C THR A 140 4.35 -11.73 -0.49
N TRP A 141 3.95 -11.12 -1.61
CA TRP A 141 3.29 -9.81 -1.63
C TRP A 141 1.82 -9.89 -1.19
N LYS A 142 1.22 -11.07 -1.33
CA LYS A 142 -0.12 -11.39 -0.82
C LYS A 142 0.07 -12.24 0.42
N PRO A 143 -0.12 -11.69 1.64
CA PRO A 143 0.01 -12.48 2.85
C PRO A 143 -0.89 -13.72 2.74
N LEU A 144 -0.41 -14.85 3.23
CA LEU A 144 -1.23 -16.03 3.43
C LEU A 144 -1.54 -16.05 4.93
N LYS A 145 -2.81 -16.13 5.29
CA LYS A 145 -3.22 -16.27 6.68
C LYS A 145 -2.55 -17.55 7.23
N GLN A 146 -1.69 -17.40 8.23
CA GLN A 146 -1.15 -18.51 9.00
C GLN A 146 -2.23 -19.14 9.88
#